data_AF-A0A9D8RJB9-F1
#
_entry.id   AF-A0A9D8RJB9-F1
#
_cell.length_a   1.000
_cell.length_b   1.000
_cell.length_c   1.000
_cell.angle_alpha   90.00
_cell.angle_beta   90.00
_cell.angle_gamma   90.00
#
_symmetry.space_group_name_H-M   'P 1'
#
loop_
_entity.id
_entity.type
_entity.pdbx_description
1 polymer ?
#
loop_
_entity_poly.entity_id
_entity_poly.type
_entity_poly.pdbx_seq_one_letter_code
_entity_poly.pdbx_strand_id
1 'polypeptide(L)' 'LFRPSVILTKQNKFTLPIMVSLLNGDIYKREHGAIYVGLTLTALPLIIVYFILSKYIVAGVALGSVKG' A
#
# COMPACT_ATOMS: atom_id res chain seq x y z
N LEU A 1 6.25 7.88 -17.63
CA LEU A 1 5.93 6.56 -17.05
C LEU A 1 6.98 6.20 -15.98
N PHE A 2 6.95 6.86 -14.81
CA PHE A 2 7.94 6.62 -13.75
C PHE A 2 7.48 5.44 -12.87
N ARG A 3 8.04 4.26 -13.10
CA ARG A 3 7.82 3.11 -12.22
C ARG A 3 8.75 3.24 -11.01
N PRO A 4 8.29 3.03 -9.77
CA PRO A 4 9.15 3.11 -8.58
C PRO A 4 10.36 2.16 -8.65
N SER A 5 10.27 1.09 -9.43
CA SER A 5 11.38 0.16 -9.73
C SER A 5 12.56 0.78 -10.48
N VAL A 6 12.40 1.96 -11.11
CA VAL A 6 13.48 2.68 -11.80
C VAL A 6 14.38 3.41 -10.78
N ILE A 7 13.81 3.85 -9.66
CA ILE A 7 14.52 4.59 -8.60
C ILE A 7 14.98 3.65 -7.49
N LEU A 8 14.16 2.63 -7.18
CA LEU A 8 14.46 1.59 -6.21
C LEU A 8 15.05 0.39 -6.95
N THR A 9 16.38 0.39 -7.13
CA THR A 9 17.13 -0.70 -7.76
C THR A 9 17.68 -1.72 -6.75
N LYS A 10 17.72 -1.39 -5.45
CA LYS A 10 18.17 -2.32 -4.40
C LYS A 10 16.99 -3.08 -3.81
N GLN A 11 17.03 -4.42 -3.89
CA GLN A 11 16.00 -5.33 -3.35
C GLN A 11 15.68 -5.04 -1.87
N ASN A 12 16.69 -4.69 -1.07
CA ASN A 12 16.53 -4.38 0.35
C ASN A 12 15.76 -3.09 0.65
N LYS A 13 15.44 -2.29 -0.38
CA LYS A 13 14.63 -1.07 -0.24
C LYS A 13 13.24 -1.22 -0.84
N PHE A 14 12.85 -2.44 -1.23
CA PHE A 14 11.52 -2.67 -1.74
C PHE A 14 10.51 -2.52 -0.60
N THR A 15 9.51 -1.70 -0.84
CA THR A 15 8.38 -1.57 0.08
C THR A 15 7.52 -2.83 -0.04
N LEU A 16 6.76 -3.15 1.02
CA LEU A 16 5.81 -4.26 1.03
C LEU A 16 4.93 -4.35 -0.23
N PRO A 17 4.31 -3.26 -0.74
CA PRO A 17 3.52 -3.32 -1.97
C PRO A 17 4.35 -3.63 -3.22
N ILE A 18 5.61 -3.16 -3.31
CA ILE A 18 6.49 -3.48 -4.43
C ILE A 18 6.84 -4.98 -4.40
N MET A 19 7.14 -5.53 -3.23
CA MET A 19 7.42 -6.96 -3.08
C MET A 19 6.22 -7.82 -3.47
N VAL A 20 5.01 -7.48 -3.01
CA VAL A 20 3.77 -8.20 -3.38
C VAL A 20 3.47 -8.09 -4.89
N SER A 21 3.82 -6.97 -5.52
CA SER A 21 3.71 -6.82 -6.98
C SER A 21 4.66 -7.72 -7.76
N LEU A 22 5.81 -8.10 -7.19
CA LEU A 22 6.76 -9.02 -7.82
C LEU A 22 6.28 -10.48 -7.76
N LEU A 23 5.62 -10.88 -6.65
CA LEU A 23 4.95 -12.18 -6.57
C LEU A 23 3.80 -12.30 -7.60
N ASN A 24 3.16 -11.17 -7.91
CA ASN A 24 2.21 -11.06 -9.01
C ASN A 24 2.87 -11.00 -10.41
N GLY A 25 4.20 -10.87 -10.52
CA GLY A 25 4.94 -10.88 -11.78
C GLY A 25 5.43 -12.27 -12.18
N ASP A 26 5.57 -13.19 -11.23
CA ASP A 26 5.97 -14.57 -11.49
C ASP A 26 4.81 -15.36 -12.13
N ILE A 27 4.89 -15.51 -13.46
CA ILE A 27 3.87 -16.17 -14.29
C ILE A 27 3.83 -17.69 -14.04
N TYR A 28 4.92 -18.27 -13.53
CA TYR A 28 5.10 -19.73 -13.38
C TYR A 28 4.72 -20.28 -12.01
N LYS A 29 4.65 -19.45 -10.96
CA LYS A 29 4.34 -19.85 -9.57
C LYS A 29 3.53 -18.77 -8.85
N ARG A 30 2.31 -18.52 -9.32
CA ARG A 30 1.44 -17.52 -8.72
C ARG A 30 0.85 -18.03 -7.41
N GLU A 31 1.53 -17.75 -6.32
CA GLU A 31 1.07 -18.07 -4.97
C GLU A 31 0.00 -17.07 -4.50
N HIS A 32 -1.25 -17.33 -4.90
CA HIS A 32 -2.39 -16.47 -4.57
C HIS A 32 -2.52 -16.21 -3.05
N GLY A 33 -2.26 -17.22 -2.22
CA GLY A 33 -2.28 -17.06 -0.75
C GLY A 33 -1.29 -16.02 -0.25
N ALA A 34 -0.04 -16.08 -0.73
CA ALA A 34 1.00 -15.12 -0.34
C ALA A 34 0.69 -13.69 -0.83
N ILE A 35 0.10 -13.57 -2.02
CA ILE A 35 -0.32 -12.28 -2.59
C ILE A 35 -1.41 -11.63 -1.74
N TYR A 36 -2.47 -12.37 -1.39
CA TYR A 36 -3.57 -11.81 -0.60
C TYR A 36 -3.13 -11.49 0.83
N VAL A 37 -2.32 -12.33 1.47
CA VAL A 37 -1.76 -12.03 2.79
C VAL A 37 -0.88 -10.77 2.74
N GLY A 38 -0.03 -10.64 1.72
CA GLY A 38 0.80 -9.45 1.55
C GLY A 38 -0.01 -8.18 1.29
N LEU A 39 -1.11 -8.28 0.54
CA LEU A 39 -2.04 -7.17 0.32
C LEU A 39 -2.71 -6.76 1.63
N THR A 40 -3.26 -7.72 2.37
CA THR A 40 -3.89 -7.46 3.68
C THR A 40 -2.89 -6.87 4.65
N LEU A 41 -1.67 -7.42 4.75
CA LEU A 41 -0.63 -6.91 5.64
C LEU A 41 -0.18 -5.48 5.28
N THR A 42 -0.25 -5.12 3.99
CA THR A 42 0.04 -3.75 3.53
C THR A 42 -1.09 -2.79 3.89
N ALA A 43 -2.35 -3.21 3.78
CA ALA A 43 -3.52 -2.37 4.07
C ALA A 43 -3.83 -2.27 5.58
N LEU A 44 -3.54 -3.31 6.37
CA LEU A 44 -3.80 -3.38 7.80
C LEU A 44 -3.23 -2.21 8.62
N PRO A 45 -1.95 -1.82 8.48
CA PRO A 45 -1.42 -0.67 9.22
C PRO A 45 -2.10 0.65 8.84
N LEU A 46 -2.53 0.81 7.57
CA LEU A 46 -3.30 1.99 7.16
C LEU A 46 -4.66 2.03 7.84
N ILE A 47 -5.33 0.89 7.93
CA ILE A 47 -6.62 0.74 8.61
C ILE A 47 -6.47 1.06 10.11
N ILE A 48 -5.43 0.53 10.77
CA ILE A 48 -5.16 0.79 12.19
C ILE A 48 -4.92 2.28 12.44
N VAL A 49 -4.04 2.92 11.67
CA VAL A 49 -3.76 4.36 11.79
C VAL A 49 -5.03 5.16 11.55
N TYR A 50 -5.84 4.78 10.55
CA TYR A 50 -7.13 5.41 10.29
C TYR A 50 -8.07 5.29 11.48
N PHE A 51 -8.20 4.13 12.13
CA PHE A 51 -9.07 4.00 13.29
C PHE A 51 -8.67 4.93 14.43
N ILE A 52 -7.37 5.01 14.74
CA ILE A 52 -6.84 5.87 15.83
C ILE A 52 -7.03 7.36 15.49
N LEU A 53 -6.74 7.76 14.25
CA LEU A 53 -6.78 9.17 13.83
C LEU A 53 -8.11 9.58 13.15
N SER A 54 -9.09 8.67 13.09
CA SER A 54 -10.32 8.81 12.30
C SER A 54 -11.00 10.16 12.53
N LYS A 55 -11.13 10.58 13.79
CA LYS A 55 -11.70 11.88 14.17
C LYS A 55 -10.95 13.07 13.57
N TYR A 56 -9.61 13.06 13.56
CA TYR A 56 -8.79 14.15 13.03
C TYR A 56 -8.78 14.16 11.50
N ILE A 57 -8.72 12.98 10.88
CA ILE A 57 -8.75 12.82 9.42
C ILE A 57 -10.13 13.28 8.90
N VAL A 58 -11.23 12.81 9.49
CA VAL A 58 -12.58 13.19 9.07
C VAL A 58 -12.85 14.68 9.27
N ALA A 59 -12.43 15.25 10.40
CA ALA A 59 -12.54 16.70 10.63
C ALA A 59 -11.70 17.52 9.63
N GLY A 60 -10.47 17.10 9.33
CA GLY A 60 -9.60 17.76 8.35
C GLY A 60 -10.14 17.67 6.91
N VAL A 61 -10.65 16.51 6.51
CA VAL A 61 -11.27 16.32 5.18
C VAL A 61 -12.56 17.13 5.05
N ALA A 62 -13.41 17.15 6.08
CA ALA A 62 -14.65 17.93 6.07
C ALA A 62 -14.37 19.44 5.97
N LEU A 63 -13.36 19.96 6.68
CA LEU A 63 -12.94 21.36 6.58
C LEU A 63 -12.35 21.70 5.20
N GLY A 64 -11.65 20.76 4.57
CA GLY A 64 -11.15 20.91 3.19
C GLY A 64 -12.26 20.83 2.12
N SER A 65 -13.40 20.22 2.44
CA SER A 65 -14.52 20.03 1.51
C SER A 65 -15.50 21.21 1.44
N VAL A 66 -15.47 22.15 2.40
CA VAL A 66 -16.51 23.20 2.55
C VAL A 66 -16.20 24.54 1.87
N LYS A 67 -15.20 24.63 0.98
CA LYS A 67 -15.04 25.76 0.06
C LYS A 67 -14.56 25.26 -1.31
N GLY A 68 -15.50 24.63 -2.00
CA GLY A 68 -15.61 24.51 -3.45
C GLY A 68 -17.02 24.90 -3.85
#